data_AF-A0A6G3XE13-F1
#
_entry.id   AF-A0A6G3XE13-F1
#
_cell.length_a   1.000
_cell.length_b   1.000
_cell.length_c   1.000
_cell.angle_alpha   90.00
_cell.angle_beta   90.00
_cell.angle_gamma   90.00
#
_symmetry.space_group_name_H-M   'P 1'
#
loop_
_entity.id
_entity.type
_entity.pdbx_description
1 polymer ?
#
loop_
_entity_poly.entity_id
_entity_poly.type
_entity_poly.pdbx_seq_one_letter_code
_entity_poly.pdbx_strand_id
1 'polypeptide(L)'
;MNQGHRRNRKRRNAIVLIAGLAAGGVGLALVNMQANATDAPRATTRAASPLSCPSVADRLPDVPRQARAEVDRNLRLLRSQIDEAGKRLAASRGQGGPDFVQNAILGPLKDKRTATVDRIAIAISRTGAPRPQGLNGLAACTLAGTGQEQKGQGQQGQGQGQGQGQGQGQGQGQGQQGASPSPGAGNGPVPEDFVDITKVARNVPARPRDGRNASKGAFKTRCGVNAEGRHNSDNVIVAPGVGNGAHHTHDYVGAIGVDAFTTDDTLAAADTTCSNGDRSTYYWPVLRDRAGVEEADADKPGGGAEGNIGKILTPTSASLTFVGSPRVKVVAMPRFLRIITGGAKANANGGANANAAWSCTGFENRVQLKDKYPICPAGSELVRTERFQSCWDGRNTDSANHRSHVAFADARGNCPAGFKAVPQLVQRLTYSGLAGSTAFAVDSFPESLHKPVTDHGDFINAMPERLMKKAVTCINSGRRCG
;
A
#
# COMPACT_ATOMS: atom_id res chain seq x y z
N MET A 1 24.50 -19.37 -58.51
CA MET A 1 23.80 -20.21 -59.51
C MET A 1 23.33 -21.50 -58.83
N ASN A 2 22.03 -21.79 -58.94
CA ASN A 2 21.23 -23.02 -58.71
C ASN A 2 21.54 -23.92 -57.48
N GLN A 3 20.69 -24.03 -56.46
CA GLN A 3 19.34 -24.65 -56.37
C GLN A 3 19.23 -26.16 -56.67
N GLY A 4 18.63 -26.89 -55.72
CA GLY A 4 17.94 -28.19 -55.89
C GLY A 4 17.97 -29.05 -54.62
N HIS A 5 16.96 -29.01 -53.73
CA HIS A 5 15.81 -29.95 -53.63
C HIS A 5 16.20 -31.37 -53.15
N ARG A 6 15.49 -32.13 -52.30
CA ARG A 6 14.15 -32.09 -51.65
C ARG A 6 14.12 -33.19 -50.56
N ARG A 7 13.15 -33.07 -49.63
CA ARG A 7 12.70 -33.98 -48.55
C ARG A 7 12.56 -35.47 -48.94
N ASN A 8 12.71 -36.40 -47.97
CA ASN A 8 11.63 -37.36 -47.65
C ASN A 8 11.67 -38.03 -46.24
N ARG A 9 10.46 -38.40 -45.79
CA ARG A 9 9.96 -39.01 -44.54
C ARG A 9 10.51 -40.42 -44.23
N LYS A 10 10.46 -40.83 -42.94
CA LYS A 10 9.52 -41.87 -42.43
C LYS A 10 9.56 -42.07 -40.91
N ARG A 11 8.36 -42.19 -40.32
CA ARG A 11 8.05 -42.67 -38.96
C ARG A 11 8.14 -44.19 -38.90
N ARG A 12 8.44 -44.78 -37.73
CA ARG A 12 8.00 -46.13 -37.33
C ARG A 12 7.73 -46.19 -35.82
N ASN A 13 6.51 -46.63 -35.48
CA ASN A 13 6.05 -47.04 -34.15
C ASN A 13 6.42 -48.51 -33.89
N ALA A 14 6.57 -48.91 -32.62
CA ALA A 14 6.31 -50.27 -32.18
C ALA A 14 5.96 -50.31 -30.67
N ILE A 15 4.78 -50.83 -30.35
CA ILE A 15 4.32 -51.30 -29.04
C ILE A 15 4.36 -52.83 -29.09
N VAL A 16 4.83 -53.48 -28.04
CA VAL A 16 4.66 -54.93 -27.82
C VAL A 16 4.24 -55.16 -26.35
N LEU A 17 3.13 -55.87 -26.19
CA LEU A 17 2.57 -56.47 -24.96
C LEU A 17 2.41 -57.96 -25.22
N ILE A 18 2.60 -58.80 -24.19
CA ILE A 18 2.05 -60.16 -23.87
C ILE A 18 2.81 -60.60 -22.58
N ALA A 19 2.29 -60.93 -21.39
CA ALA A 19 1.08 -61.58 -20.84
C ALA A 19 1.16 -63.12 -20.66
N GLY A 20 0.91 -63.60 -19.42
CA GLY A 20 0.56 -65.00 -19.05
C GLY A 20 0.72 -65.26 -17.52
N LEU A 21 -0.34 -65.30 -16.69
CA LEU A 21 -1.29 -66.42 -16.35
C LEU A 21 -0.77 -67.31 -15.19
N ALA A 22 -1.51 -67.80 -14.17
CA ALA A 22 -2.86 -67.62 -13.63
C ALA A 22 -3.04 -68.46 -12.32
N ALA A 23 -4.18 -68.26 -11.63
CA ALA A 23 -4.91 -69.11 -10.65
C ALA A 23 -4.95 -68.56 -9.19
N GLY A 24 -6.09 -68.31 -8.53
CA GLY A 24 -7.51 -68.45 -8.89
C GLY A 24 -8.42 -67.93 -7.74
N GLY A 25 -9.74 -67.82 -7.97
CA GLY A 25 -10.74 -67.84 -6.89
C GLY A 25 -11.60 -66.58 -6.65
N VAL A 26 -12.60 -66.39 -7.52
CA VAL A 26 -13.96 -65.82 -7.35
C VAL A 26 -14.36 -65.11 -6.04
N GLY A 27 -14.83 -63.86 -6.18
CA GLY A 27 -15.73 -63.17 -5.24
C GLY A 27 -16.17 -61.79 -5.77
N LEU A 28 -17.28 -61.73 -6.52
CA LEU A 28 -17.85 -60.51 -7.10
C LEU A 28 -18.39 -59.55 -6.03
N ALA A 29 -18.00 -58.28 -6.10
CA ALA A 29 -18.88 -57.14 -5.82
C ALA A 29 -18.52 -55.99 -6.76
N LEU A 30 -19.42 -55.68 -7.68
CA LEU A 30 -19.35 -54.54 -8.60
C LEU A 30 -19.50 -53.23 -7.82
N VAL A 31 -18.52 -52.33 -7.93
CA VAL A 31 -18.70 -50.91 -7.58
C VAL A 31 -18.15 -50.06 -8.71
N ASN A 32 -19.03 -49.23 -9.29
CA ASN A 32 -18.72 -48.24 -10.31
C ASN A 32 -17.61 -47.30 -9.83
N MET A 33 -16.53 -47.17 -10.60
CA MET A 33 -15.59 -46.05 -10.46
C MET A 33 -16.21 -44.79 -11.08
N GLN A 34 -16.81 -43.97 -10.24
CA GLN A 34 -16.89 -42.53 -10.47
C GLN A 34 -15.70 -41.88 -9.76
N ALA A 35 -14.89 -41.16 -10.54
CA ALA A 35 -13.78 -40.37 -10.04
C ALA A 35 -14.32 -39.17 -9.26
N ASN A 36 -14.22 -39.21 -7.94
CA ASN A 36 -14.25 -38.02 -7.09
C ASN A 36 -12.81 -37.75 -6.63
N ALA A 37 -12.15 -36.83 -7.32
CA ALA A 37 -10.96 -36.18 -6.80
C ALA A 37 -11.40 -35.07 -5.83
N THR A 38 -11.56 -35.41 -4.56
CA THR A 38 -11.60 -34.43 -3.47
C THR A 38 -10.59 -34.87 -2.43
N ASP A 39 -9.43 -34.24 -2.45
CA ASP A 39 -8.69 -33.83 -1.25
C ASP A 39 -7.49 -32.99 -1.69
N ALA A 40 -7.75 -31.69 -1.88
CA ALA A 40 -6.72 -30.67 -1.84
C ALA A 40 -6.36 -30.41 -0.35
N PRO A 41 -5.08 -30.16 -0.01
CA PRO A 41 -4.73 -29.82 1.35
C PRO A 41 -5.41 -28.50 1.71
N ARG A 42 -6.23 -28.54 2.77
CA ARG A 42 -6.87 -27.38 3.40
C ARG A 42 -5.82 -26.29 3.60
N ALA A 43 -5.93 -25.21 2.82
CA ALA A 43 -5.23 -23.97 3.10
C ALA A 43 -5.74 -23.49 4.46
N THR A 44 -4.92 -23.65 5.50
CA THR A 44 -5.14 -22.96 6.78
C THR A 44 -5.13 -21.47 6.50
N THR A 45 -6.31 -20.86 6.54
CA THR A 45 -6.51 -19.43 6.62
C THR A 45 -5.65 -18.89 7.76
N ARG A 46 -4.57 -18.18 7.41
CA ARG A 46 -3.73 -17.49 8.40
C ARG A 46 -4.55 -16.30 8.90
N ALA A 47 -5.10 -16.44 10.11
CA ALA A 47 -5.82 -15.37 10.78
C ALA A 47 -4.99 -14.07 10.77
N ALA A 48 -5.65 -12.93 10.55
CA ALA A 48 -5.04 -11.60 10.69
C ALA A 48 -4.24 -11.55 12.00
N SER A 49 -3.00 -11.05 11.93
CA SER A 49 -2.12 -11.04 13.10
C SER A 49 -2.75 -10.15 14.18
N PRO A 50 -3.09 -10.64 15.38
CA PRO A 50 -3.84 -9.87 16.37
C PRO A 50 -3.00 -8.79 17.07
N LEU A 51 -1.79 -8.50 16.58
CA LEU A 51 -0.83 -7.59 17.21
C LEU A 51 -0.70 -6.32 16.37
N SER A 52 -0.95 -5.17 16.98
CA SER A 52 -0.71 -3.85 16.41
C SER A 52 0.57 -3.26 17.01
N CYS A 53 1.51 -2.86 16.16
CA CYS A 53 2.80 -2.31 16.57
C CYS A 53 3.08 -1.02 15.82
N PRO A 54 3.48 0.07 16.48
CA PRO A 54 3.89 1.31 15.81
C PRO A 54 5.04 1.07 14.82
N SER A 55 4.96 1.72 13.66
CA SER A 55 6.02 1.67 12.65
C SER A 55 7.22 2.50 13.09
N VAL A 56 8.36 1.85 13.26
CA VAL A 56 9.65 2.53 13.51
C VAL A 56 10.13 3.22 12.24
N ALA A 57 9.90 2.59 11.07
CA ALA A 57 10.33 3.11 9.77
C ALA A 57 9.74 4.50 9.47
N ASP A 58 8.50 4.75 9.87
CA ASP A 58 7.78 6.00 9.59
C ASP A 58 8.30 7.19 10.41
N ARG A 59 9.05 6.92 11.49
CA ARG A 59 9.59 7.93 12.40
C ARG A 59 11.11 8.08 12.26
N LEU A 60 11.75 7.37 11.33
CA LEU A 60 13.17 7.54 11.07
C LEU A 60 13.42 8.84 10.28
N PRO A 61 14.45 9.62 10.67
CA PRO A 61 14.97 10.69 9.82
C PRO A 61 15.67 10.11 8.59
N ASP A 62 16.18 10.97 7.71
CA ASP A 62 16.97 10.56 6.55
C ASP A 62 18.14 9.64 6.94
N VAL A 63 18.05 8.37 6.53
CA VAL A 63 19.06 7.36 6.88
C VAL A 63 20.31 7.53 6.01
N PRO A 64 21.48 7.79 6.62
CA PRO A 64 22.75 7.93 5.89
C PRO A 64 23.06 6.68 5.08
N ARG A 65 23.62 6.86 3.87
CA ARG A 65 23.89 5.74 2.94
C ARG A 65 24.71 4.62 3.60
N GLN A 66 25.68 4.97 4.44
CA GLN A 66 26.52 3.99 5.13
C GLN A 66 25.72 3.11 6.13
N ALA A 67 24.64 3.62 6.71
CA ALA A 67 23.81 2.91 7.68
C ALA A 67 22.63 2.13 7.07
N ARG A 68 22.22 2.46 5.83
CA ARG A 68 20.97 1.92 5.22
C ARG A 68 20.85 0.41 5.29
N ALA A 69 21.87 -0.33 4.88
CA ALA A 69 21.82 -1.79 4.88
C ALA A 69 21.66 -2.39 6.28
N GLU A 70 22.22 -1.74 7.31
CA GLU A 70 22.10 -2.17 8.71
C GLU A 70 20.74 -1.81 9.29
N VAL A 71 20.24 -0.60 9.02
CA VAL A 71 18.89 -0.17 9.39
C VAL A 71 17.84 -1.08 8.74
N ASP A 72 17.96 -1.39 7.45
CA ASP A 72 17.05 -2.28 6.74
C ASP A 72 17.03 -3.70 7.33
N ARG A 73 18.17 -4.23 7.76
CA ARG A 73 18.23 -5.53 8.46
C ARG A 73 17.47 -5.50 9.79
N ASN A 74 17.64 -4.43 10.56
CA ASN A 74 16.95 -4.28 11.84
C ASN A 74 15.44 -4.04 11.66
N LEU A 75 15.02 -3.27 10.64
CA LEU A 75 13.60 -3.11 10.31
C LEU A 75 12.95 -4.44 9.90
N ARG A 76 13.65 -5.29 9.13
CA ARG A 76 13.18 -6.66 8.86
C ARG A 76 13.11 -7.52 10.12
N LEU A 77 14.08 -7.39 11.02
CA LEU A 77 14.07 -8.10 12.29
C LEU A 77 12.88 -7.70 13.18
N LEU A 78 12.53 -6.40 13.23
CA LEU A 78 11.31 -5.95 13.91
C LEU A 78 10.06 -6.65 13.37
N ARG A 79 9.95 -6.82 12.04
CA ARG A 79 8.82 -7.53 11.43
C ARG A 79 8.81 -9.01 11.82
N SER A 80 9.95 -9.69 11.79
CA SER A 80 10.07 -11.08 12.23
C SER A 80 9.71 -11.26 13.71
N GLN A 81 10.03 -10.29 14.57
CA GLN A 81 9.65 -10.32 15.99
C GLN A 81 8.12 -10.25 16.17
N ILE A 82 7.43 -9.43 15.36
CA ILE A 82 5.95 -9.36 15.36
C ILE A 82 5.36 -10.69 14.89
N ASP A 83 5.89 -11.26 13.81
CA ASP A 83 5.42 -12.55 13.29
C ASP A 83 5.60 -13.70 14.30
N GLU A 84 6.74 -13.74 15.00
CA GLU A 84 6.99 -14.73 16.06
C GLU A 84 5.99 -14.57 17.21
N ALA A 85 5.78 -13.33 17.66
CA ALA A 85 4.81 -13.04 18.72
C ALA A 85 3.37 -13.37 18.31
N GLY A 86 3.00 -13.11 17.05
CA GLY A 86 1.68 -13.45 16.51
C GLY A 86 1.45 -14.97 16.48
N LYS A 87 2.47 -15.76 16.12
CA LYS A 87 2.43 -17.23 16.19
C LYS A 87 2.27 -17.72 17.63
N ARG A 88 3.02 -17.14 18.58
CA ARG A 88 2.90 -17.47 20.01
C ARG A 88 1.51 -17.15 20.54
N LEU A 89 0.95 -16.01 20.15
CA LEU A 89 -0.40 -15.59 20.53
C LEU A 89 -1.46 -16.55 19.98
N ALA A 90 -1.35 -16.96 18.72
CA ALA A 90 -2.25 -17.95 18.14
C ALA A 90 -2.16 -19.31 18.84
N ALA A 91 -0.96 -19.76 19.21
CA ALA A 91 -0.74 -21.02 19.92
C ALA A 91 -1.23 -21.00 21.38
N SER A 92 -1.39 -19.81 21.98
CA SER A 92 -1.79 -19.65 23.38
C SER A 92 -3.30 -19.50 23.59
N ARG A 93 -4.12 -19.65 22.53
CA ARG A 93 -5.58 -19.51 22.63
C ARG A 93 -6.15 -20.56 23.61
N GLY A 94 -6.78 -20.08 24.69
CA GLY A 94 -7.38 -20.93 25.72
C GLY A 94 -6.45 -21.31 26.89
N GLN A 95 -5.23 -20.76 26.95
CA GLN A 95 -4.28 -21.00 28.03
C GLN A 95 -3.92 -19.69 28.75
N GLY A 96 -3.96 -19.71 30.09
CA GLY A 96 -3.46 -18.62 30.95
C GLY A 96 -4.53 -17.66 31.49
N GLY A 97 -4.21 -17.02 32.62
CA GLY A 97 -5.04 -16.02 33.30
C GLY A 97 -4.97 -14.63 32.65
N PRO A 98 -5.63 -13.61 33.25
CA PRO A 98 -5.86 -12.29 32.64
C PRO A 98 -4.59 -11.55 32.16
N ASP A 99 -3.43 -11.81 32.77
CA ASP A 99 -2.17 -11.13 32.42
C ASP A 99 -1.23 -11.94 31.53
N PHE A 100 -1.61 -13.15 31.10
CA PHE A 100 -0.71 -14.05 30.38
C PHE A 100 -0.18 -13.44 29.08
N VAL A 101 -1.05 -12.83 28.27
CA VAL A 101 -0.67 -12.23 26.99
C VAL A 101 0.28 -11.05 27.21
N GLN A 102 0.03 -10.25 28.24
CA GLN A 102 0.89 -9.12 28.58
C GLN A 102 2.29 -9.60 29.00
N ASN A 103 2.37 -10.59 29.89
CA ASN A 103 3.64 -11.01 30.48
C ASN A 103 4.46 -11.97 29.59
N ALA A 104 3.80 -12.86 28.85
CA ALA A 104 4.47 -13.89 28.06
C ALA A 104 4.69 -13.50 26.59
N ILE A 105 3.96 -12.50 26.09
CA ILE A 105 3.97 -12.14 24.66
C ILE A 105 4.32 -10.66 24.49
N LEU A 106 3.50 -9.74 24.99
CA LEU A 106 3.67 -8.30 24.73
C LEU A 106 4.90 -7.70 25.43
N GLY A 107 5.18 -8.08 26.68
CA GLY A 107 6.37 -7.68 27.42
C GLY A 107 7.66 -8.11 26.71
N PRO A 108 7.87 -9.41 26.48
CA PRO A 108 9.05 -9.89 25.75
C PRO A 108 9.18 -9.32 24.34
N LEU A 109 8.05 -9.10 23.65
CA LEU A 109 8.06 -8.44 22.34
C LEU A 109 8.52 -6.98 22.44
N LYS A 110 8.04 -6.23 23.43
CA LYS A 110 8.47 -4.85 23.70
C LYS A 110 9.97 -4.78 23.97
N ASP A 111 10.51 -5.69 24.78
CA ASP A 111 11.94 -5.73 25.10
C ASP A 111 12.79 -6.05 23.86
N LYS A 112 12.41 -7.10 23.11
CA LYS A 112 13.04 -7.48 21.84
C LYS A 112 13.01 -6.33 20.82
N ARG A 113 11.89 -5.61 20.73
CA ARG A 113 11.74 -4.45 19.84
C ARG A 113 12.57 -3.27 20.31
N THR A 114 12.59 -2.97 21.60
CA THR A 114 13.41 -1.89 22.19
C THR A 114 14.88 -2.08 21.82
N ALA A 115 15.42 -3.29 22.04
CA ALA A 115 16.80 -3.62 21.67
C ALA A 115 17.09 -3.47 20.16
N THR A 116 16.13 -3.79 19.30
CA THR A 116 16.27 -3.61 17.84
C THR A 116 16.17 -2.14 17.43
N VAL A 117 15.28 -1.37 18.05
CA VAL A 117 15.14 0.07 17.85
C VAL A 117 16.41 0.81 18.28
N ASP A 118 16.98 0.45 19.43
CA ASP A 118 18.25 1.00 19.88
C ASP A 118 19.38 0.71 18.90
N ARG A 119 19.43 -0.50 18.32
CA ARG A 119 20.38 -0.84 17.26
C ARG A 119 20.22 0.04 16.02
N ILE A 120 19.00 0.36 15.62
CA ILE A 120 18.75 1.30 14.50
C ILE A 120 19.30 2.68 14.82
N ALA A 121 18.99 3.21 16.01
CA ALA A 121 19.49 4.51 16.42
C ALA A 121 21.02 4.54 16.53
N ILE A 122 21.66 3.45 17.00
CA ILE A 122 23.13 3.31 17.06
C ILE A 122 23.72 3.27 15.65
N ALA A 123 23.14 2.51 14.73
CA ALA A 123 23.61 2.39 13.36
C ALA A 123 23.65 3.76 12.65
N ILE A 124 22.64 4.60 12.88
CA ILE A 124 22.58 5.98 12.36
C ILE A 124 23.63 6.87 13.04
N SER A 125 23.74 6.85 14.38
CA SER A 125 24.70 7.72 15.07
C SER A 125 26.16 7.40 14.74
N ARG A 126 26.46 6.13 14.43
CA ARG A 126 27.82 5.69 14.08
C ARG A 126 28.34 6.29 12.78
N THR A 127 27.47 6.84 11.92
CA THR A 127 27.89 7.53 10.69
C THR A 127 28.16 9.03 10.91
N GLY A 128 28.11 9.51 12.15
CA GLY A 128 28.24 10.94 12.48
C GLY A 128 26.93 11.74 12.33
N ALA A 129 25.81 11.09 12.01
CA ALA A 129 24.50 11.73 12.00
C ALA A 129 23.93 11.85 13.43
N PRO A 130 23.08 12.84 13.73
CA PRO A 130 22.41 12.93 15.02
C PRO A 130 21.64 11.64 15.36
N ARG A 131 21.77 11.16 16.59
CA ARG A 131 21.02 9.99 17.06
C ARG A 131 19.52 10.32 17.05
N PRO A 132 18.67 9.53 16.38
CA PRO A 132 17.22 9.73 16.44
C PRO A 132 16.70 9.59 17.88
N GLN A 133 15.87 10.54 18.31
CA GLN A 133 15.26 10.54 19.63
C GLN A 133 13.82 9.98 19.58
N GLY A 134 13.31 9.50 20.71
CA GLY A 134 11.92 9.07 20.85
C GLY A 134 11.55 7.72 20.22
N LEU A 135 12.46 7.06 19.50
CA LEU A 135 12.14 5.80 18.81
C LEU A 135 11.72 4.66 19.77
N ASN A 136 12.26 4.62 21.00
CA ASN A 136 11.92 3.58 21.96
C ASN A 136 10.45 3.62 22.40
N GLY A 137 9.77 4.76 22.25
CA GLY A 137 8.32 4.86 22.43
C GLY A 137 7.51 4.02 21.43
N LEU A 138 8.13 3.59 20.33
CA LEU A 138 7.49 2.80 19.27
C LEU A 138 7.67 1.28 19.47
N ALA A 139 8.38 0.87 20.54
CA ALA A 139 8.70 -0.53 20.78
C ALA A 139 7.50 -1.35 21.30
N ALA A 140 6.59 -0.72 22.03
CA ALA A 140 5.41 -1.39 22.58
C ALA A 140 4.42 -1.77 21.47
N CYS A 141 3.83 -2.96 21.59
CA CYS A 141 2.74 -3.42 20.74
C CYS A 141 1.50 -3.67 21.60
N THR A 142 0.32 -3.61 20.98
CA THR A 142 -0.97 -3.87 21.61
C THR A 142 -1.68 -5.01 20.88
N LEU A 143 -2.71 -5.58 21.50
CA LEU A 143 -3.64 -6.45 20.78
C LEU A 143 -4.61 -5.58 19.98
N ALA A 144 -4.84 -5.94 18.72
CA ALA A 144 -5.88 -5.34 17.91
C ALA A 144 -7.24 -5.60 18.60
N GLY A 145 -7.88 -4.54 19.10
CA GLY A 145 -9.17 -4.60 19.80
C GLY A 145 -9.16 -4.38 21.32
N THR A 146 -8.00 -4.22 21.97
CA THR A 146 -7.95 -3.80 23.39
C THR A 146 -7.14 -2.52 23.53
N GLY A 147 -7.81 -1.37 23.46
CA GLY A 147 -7.23 -0.09 23.83
C GLY A 147 -6.98 -0.05 25.34
N GLN A 148 -5.77 -0.38 25.77
CA GLN A 148 -5.26 0.01 27.09
C GLN A 148 -3.87 0.63 26.92
N GLU A 149 -3.84 1.97 27.02
CA GLU A 149 -2.62 2.74 27.20
C GLU A 149 -2.04 2.43 28.59
N GLN A 150 -0.91 1.74 28.65
CA GLN A 150 -0.07 1.72 29.84
C GLN A 150 0.67 3.07 29.95
N LYS A 151 0.14 4.00 30.74
CA LYS A 151 0.91 5.13 31.27
C LYS A 151 2.07 4.57 32.11
N GLY A 152 3.30 4.88 31.70
CA GLY A 152 4.50 4.52 32.44
C GLY A 152 4.53 5.21 33.81
N GLN A 153 4.65 4.42 34.88
CA GLN A 153 5.00 4.94 36.20
C GLN A 153 6.53 5.06 36.28
N GLY A 154 7.00 6.32 36.33
CA GLY A 154 8.33 6.67 36.77
C GLY A 154 8.45 6.54 38.29
N GLN A 155 9.55 5.94 38.70
CA GLN A 155 9.96 5.69 40.07
C GLN A 155 10.50 6.98 40.70
N GLN A 156 9.94 7.45 41.82
CA GLN A 156 10.62 8.31 42.80
C GLN A 156 9.88 8.22 44.15
N GLY A 157 10.66 8.12 45.23
CA GLY A 157 10.17 7.69 46.54
C GLY A 157 9.85 8.80 47.54
N GLN A 158 9.37 8.29 48.69
CA GLN A 158 9.25 8.86 50.04
C GLN A 158 8.13 9.87 50.35
N GLY A 159 7.31 9.50 51.34
CA GLY A 159 6.40 10.39 52.07
C GLY A 159 5.27 9.60 52.77
N GLN A 160 5.38 9.44 54.09
CA GLN A 160 4.44 8.73 54.98
C GLN A 160 3.03 9.35 55.01
N GLY A 161 2.02 8.54 55.27
CA GLY A 161 0.68 8.99 55.69
C GLY A 161 -0.36 7.87 55.73
N GLN A 162 -0.69 7.41 56.93
CA GLN A 162 -1.73 6.42 57.22
C GLN A 162 -3.14 6.95 56.90
N GLY A 163 -4.04 6.06 56.48
CA GLY A 163 -5.48 6.32 56.39
C GLY A 163 -6.27 5.13 55.86
N GLN A 164 -6.86 4.36 56.77
CA GLN A 164 -7.80 3.27 56.49
C GLN A 164 -9.14 3.80 55.94
N GLY A 165 -9.76 3.06 55.03
CA GLY A 165 -11.14 3.29 54.60
C GLY A 165 -11.63 2.20 53.64
N GLN A 166 -12.34 1.21 54.19
CA GLN A 166 -13.07 0.17 53.45
C GLN A 166 -14.31 0.77 52.75
N GLY A 167 -14.65 0.23 51.58
CA GLY A 167 -15.91 0.51 50.89
C GLY A 167 -16.10 -0.39 49.67
N GLN A 168 -16.70 -1.56 49.88
CA GLN A 168 -17.22 -2.43 48.83
C GLN A 168 -18.47 -1.79 48.20
N GLY A 169 -18.60 -1.91 46.88
CA GLY A 169 -19.82 -1.58 46.14
C GLY A 169 -19.79 -2.22 44.76
N GLN A 170 -20.34 -3.43 44.67
CA GLN A 170 -20.69 -4.09 43.41
C GLN A 170 -21.89 -3.36 42.78
N GLY A 171 -21.82 -3.09 41.48
CA GLY A 171 -22.91 -2.54 40.68
C GLY A 171 -22.77 -3.02 39.24
N GLN A 172 -23.81 -3.70 38.74
CA GLN A 172 -23.86 -4.47 37.51
C GLN A 172 -23.72 -3.63 36.23
N GLY A 173 -23.27 -4.32 35.18
CA GLY A 173 -23.06 -3.76 33.86
C GLY A 173 -24.35 -3.44 33.10
N GLN A 174 -24.23 -2.43 32.24
CA GLN A 174 -25.04 -2.27 31.05
C GLN A 174 -24.07 -2.02 29.89
N GLY A 175 -24.24 -2.81 28.82
CA GLY A 175 -23.38 -2.78 27.65
C GLY A 175 -23.40 -1.43 26.97
N GLN A 176 -22.21 -0.95 26.59
CA GLN A 176 -22.08 0.15 25.65
C GLN A 176 -21.35 -0.33 24.41
N GLN A 177 -22.08 -0.17 23.32
CA GLN A 177 -21.71 -0.31 21.93
C GLN A 177 -20.47 0.52 21.61
N GLY A 178 -19.78 0.14 20.53
CA GLY A 178 -18.51 0.71 20.06
C GLY A 178 -18.42 2.21 20.27
N ALA A 179 -17.40 2.63 21.03
CA ALA A 179 -17.14 4.02 21.30
C ALA A 179 -16.78 4.74 20.00
N SER A 180 -17.72 5.57 19.54
CA SER A 180 -17.49 6.69 18.64
C SER A 180 -16.29 7.53 19.11
N PRO A 181 -15.54 8.15 18.17
CA PRO A 181 -14.37 8.95 18.52
C PRO A 181 -14.73 10.13 19.42
N SER A 182 -13.78 10.50 20.29
CA SER A 182 -13.87 11.60 21.25
C SER A 182 -14.53 12.88 20.69
N PRO A 183 -15.44 13.52 21.44
CA PRO A 183 -16.05 14.79 21.05
C PRO A 183 -15.02 15.90 21.17
N GLY A 184 -14.39 16.28 20.04
CA GLY A 184 -13.46 17.42 20.01
C GLY A 184 -12.70 17.66 18.70
N ALA A 185 -12.55 16.66 17.84
CA ALA A 185 -12.06 16.85 16.47
C ALA A 185 -13.09 16.25 15.51
N GLY A 186 -13.81 17.10 14.76
CA GLY A 186 -14.86 16.65 13.84
C GLY A 186 -14.33 15.71 12.75
N ASN A 187 -15.23 14.92 12.14
CA ASN A 187 -14.93 14.08 10.98
C ASN A 187 -14.68 14.98 9.74
N GLY A 188 -13.48 15.57 9.63
CA GLY A 188 -13.09 16.53 8.58
C GLY A 188 -13.34 16.02 7.15
N PRO A 189 -13.08 16.80 6.08
CA PRO A 189 -12.52 18.14 6.05
C PRO A 189 -13.45 19.23 6.59
N VAL A 190 -12.88 20.39 6.88
CA VAL A 190 -13.57 21.63 7.29
C VAL A 190 -13.55 22.65 6.14
N PRO A 191 -14.37 23.73 6.16
CA PRO A 191 -14.41 24.71 5.07
C PRO A 191 -13.04 25.26 4.66
N GLU A 192 -12.12 25.41 5.62
CA GLU A 192 -10.77 25.92 5.39
C GLU A 192 -9.91 24.98 4.55
N ASP A 193 -10.26 23.69 4.46
CA ASP A 193 -9.56 22.71 3.60
C ASP A 193 -9.91 22.87 2.12
N PHE A 194 -10.89 23.72 1.80
CA PHE A 194 -11.31 24.00 0.44
C PHE A 194 -10.86 25.39 0.01
N VAL A 195 -10.53 25.54 -1.27
CA VAL A 195 -10.18 26.83 -1.85
C VAL A 195 -10.74 26.97 -3.26
N ASP A 196 -11.31 28.13 -3.56
CA ASP A 196 -11.68 28.50 -4.92
C ASP A 196 -10.43 28.58 -5.80
N ILE A 197 -10.30 27.62 -6.72
CA ILE A 197 -9.10 27.48 -7.55
C ILE A 197 -8.86 28.70 -8.44
N THR A 198 -9.90 29.47 -8.75
CA THR A 198 -9.81 30.67 -9.59
C THR A 198 -9.08 31.81 -8.90
N LYS A 199 -9.07 31.80 -7.56
CA LYS A 199 -8.42 32.80 -6.71
C LYS A 199 -6.97 32.45 -6.36
N VAL A 200 -6.52 31.24 -6.71
CA VAL A 200 -5.17 30.77 -6.40
C VAL A 200 -4.18 31.24 -7.46
N ALA A 201 -3.08 31.86 -7.03
CA ALA A 201 -2.01 32.28 -7.91
C ALA A 201 -1.34 31.09 -8.61
N ARG A 202 -0.73 31.34 -9.77
CA ARG A 202 -0.01 30.30 -10.52
C ARG A 202 1.12 29.71 -9.68
N ASN A 203 1.08 28.42 -9.40
CA ASN A 203 2.08 27.74 -8.57
C ASN A 203 2.69 26.49 -9.24
N VAL A 204 2.28 26.17 -10.47
CA VAL A 204 2.86 25.05 -11.23
C VAL A 204 4.23 25.45 -11.78
N PRO A 205 5.31 24.76 -11.39
CA PRO A 205 6.64 25.04 -11.91
C PRO A 205 6.73 24.67 -13.39
N ALA A 206 7.58 25.38 -14.12
CA ALA A 206 7.89 25.03 -15.50
C ALA A 206 8.53 23.64 -15.57
N ARG A 207 8.14 22.85 -16.58
CA ARG A 207 8.77 21.56 -16.84
C ARG A 207 10.28 21.75 -17.11
N PRO A 208 11.17 20.90 -16.57
CA PRO A 208 12.59 20.97 -16.91
C PRO A 208 12.80 20.83 -18.42
N ARG A 209 13.74 21.61 -18.95
CA ARG A 209 14.14 21.52 -20.36
C ARG A 209 14.78 20.17 -20.64
N ASP A 210 14.37 19.55 -21.74
CA ASP A 210 14.94 18.29 -22.18
C ASP A 210 16.41 18.48 -22.61
N GLY A 211 17.30 17.65 -22.05
CA GLY A 211 18.67 17.54 -22.49
C GLY A 211 18.81 16.71 -23.77
N ARG A 212 20.03 16.69 -24.33
CA ARG A 212 20.36 15.92 -25.54
C ARG A 212 20.01 14.43 -25.43
N ASN A 213 20.20 13.85 -24.24
CA ASN A 213 19.98 12.41 -23.98
C ASN A 213 18.60 12.10 -23.38
N ALA A 214 17.65 13.05 -23.39
CA ALA A 214 16.33 12.87 -22.83
C ALA A 214 15.56 11.69 -23.46
N SER A 215 14.74 11.04 -22.65
CA SER A 215 13.69 10.13 -23.11
C SER A 215 12.37 10.89 -23.16
N LYS A 216 12.01 11.36 -24.35
CA LYS A 216 10.91 12.32 -24.55
C LYS A 216 9.54 11.66 -24.76
N GLY A 217 9.52 10.34 -24.89
CA GLY A 217 8.33 9.59 -25.21
C GLY A 217 7.44 9.31 -24.00
N ALA A 218 6.30 8.71 -24.28
CA ALA A 218 5.33 8.28 -23.28
C ALA A 218 4.69 6.95 -23.69
N PHE A 219 4.35 6.13 -22.72
CA PHE A 219 3.61 4.88 -22.90
C PHE A 219 2.37 4.90 -22.02
N LYS A 220 1.18 4.78 -22.62
CA LYS A 220 -0.09 4.75 -21.90
C LYS A 220 -0.57 3.31 -21.71
N THR A 221 -1.11 3.00 -20.54
CA THR A 221 -1.88 1.78 -20.31
C THR A 221 -3.34 2.17 -20.05
N ARG A 222 -4.30 1.37 -20.55
CA ARG A 222 -5.74 1.63 -20.42
C ARG A 222 -6.35 0.48 -19.64
N CYS A 223 -6.72 0.74 -18.38
CA CYS A 223 -7.20 -0.28 -17.44
C CYS A 223 -8.61 -0.01 -16.90
N GLY A 224 -9.33 0.94 -17.50
CA GLY A 224 -10.66 1.35 -17.05
C GLY A 224 -10.59 2.33 -15.86
N VAL A 225 -11.76 2.55 -15.26
CA VAL A 225 -11.97 3.51 -14.15
C VAL A 225 -12.45 2.82 -12.87
N ASN A 226 -12.31 1.49 -12.80
CA ASN A 226 -12.91 0.65 -11.77
C ASN A 226 -14.45 0.65 -11.79
N ALA A 227 -15.06 0.56 -12.98
CA ALA A 227 -16.51 0.56 -13.13
C ALA A 227 -17.19 -0.67 -12.49
N GLU A 228 -16.44 -1.75 -12.25
CA GLU A 228 -16.93 -2.97 -11.61
C GLU A 228 -16.88 -2.92 -10.07
N GLY A 229 -16.47 -1.80 -9.47
CA GLY A 229 -16.46 -1.64 -8.01
C GLY A 229 -15.45 -2.55 -7.31
N ARG A 230 -14.24 -2.67 -7.83
CA ARG A 230 -13.15 -3.43 -7.20
C ARG A 230 -12.45 -2.55 -6.17
N HIS A 231 -12.98 -2.56 -4.95
CA HIS A 231 -12.41 -1.81 -3.85
C HIS A 231 -12.31 -2.68 -2.59
N ASN A 232 -11.30 -2.41 -1.76
CA ASN A 232 -11.13 -3.00 -0.44
C ASN A 232 -10.24 -2.08 0.41
N SER A 233 -10.13 -2.39 1.70
CA SER A 233 -9.33 -1.63 2.66
C SER A 233 -8.01 -2.30 3.03
N ASP A 234 -7.55 -3.22 2.19
CA ASP A 234 -6.28 -3.89 2.40
C ASP A 234 -5.11 -3.02 1.91
N ASN A 235 -3.90 -3.35 2.36
CA ASN A 235 -2.69 -2.73 1.84
C ASN A 235 -1.61 -3.78 1.55
N VAL A 236 -1.58 -4.28 0.32
CA VAL A 236 -0.66 -5.34 -0.12
C VAL A 236 0.81 -4.91 -0.12
N ILE A 237 1.12 -3.61 -0.16
CA ILE A 237 2.51 -3.12 -0.09
C ILE A 237 2.95 -2.96 1.38
N VAL A 238 2.23 -2.16 2.16
CA VAL A 238 2.63 -1.76 3.52
C VAL A 238 2.29 -2.83 4.56
N ALA A 239 1.14 -3.48 4.43
CA ALA A 239 0.62 -4.44 5.39
C ALA A 239 0.22 -5.79 4.75
N PRO A 240 1.10 -6.45 3.96
CA PRO A 240 0.75 -7.73 3.36
C PRO A 240 0.46 -8.78 4.44
N GLY A 241 -0.58 -9.57 4.19
CA GLY A 241 -1.17 -10.58 5.06
C GLY A 241 -2.15 -10.04 6.11
N VAL A 242 -2.43 -8.74 6.11
CA VAL A 242 -3.31 -8.09 7.09
C VAL A 242 -4.52 -7.46 6.38
N GLY A 243 -5.69 -8.04 6.63
CA GLY A 243 -6.96 -7.48 6.18
C GLY A 243 -7.25 -6.13 6.85
N ASN A 244 -7.92 -5.22 6.15
CA ASN A 244 -8.15 -3.83 6.59
C ASN A 244 -6.85 -3.09 6.96
N GLY A 245 -5.70 -3.51 6.43
CA GLY A 245 -4.40 -2.93 6.78
C GLY A 245 -4.22 -1.46 6.38
N ALA A 246 -5.09 -0.94 5.51
CA ALA A 246 -5.12 0.47 5.14
C ALA A 246 -5.96 1.33 6.09
N HIS A 247 -7.00 0.77 6.74
CA HIS A 247 -8.04 1.50 7.49
C HIS A 247 -8.87 2.49 6.66
N HIS A 248 -8.75 2.43 5.35
CA HIS A 248 -9.50 3.24 4.40
C HIS A 248 -9.61 2.48 3.08
N THR A 249 -10.63 2.76 2.27
CA THR A 249 -10.90 1.98 1.06
C THR A 249 -10.09 2.50 -0.13
N HIS A 250 -9.54 1.58 -0.93
CA HIS A 250 -8.88 1.88 -2.20
C HIS A 250 -9.67 1.38 -3.41
N ASP A 251 -9.66 2.15 -4.49
CA ASP A 251 -10.03 1.69 -5.83
C ASP A 251 -8.86 0.97 -6.49
N TYR A 252 -9.15 -0.09 -7.26
CA TYR A 252 -8.15 -0.85 -8.00
C TYR A 252 -8.45 -0.91 -9.49
N VAL A 253 -7.40 -0.75 -10.31
CA VAL A 253 -7.40 -1.15 -11.73
C VAL A 253 -6.14 -1.95 -12.07
N GLY A 254 -6.19 -2.70 -13.18
CA GLY A 254 -5.14 -3.60 -13.60
C GLY A 254 -5.37 -5.01 -13.11
N ALA A 255 -4.42 -5.60 -12.38
CA ALA A 255 -4.57 -6.95 -11.83
C ALA A 255 -5.88 -7.13 -11.04
N ILE A 256 -6.57 -8.22 -11.33
CA ILE A 256 -7.84 -8.59 -10.70
C ILE A 256 -7.58 -9.47 -9.47
N GLY A 257 -8.38 -9.26 -8.42
CA GLY A 257 -8.32 -10.09 -7.20
C GLY A 257 -7.18 -9.71 -6.27
N VAL A 258 -6.77 -8.44 -6.27
CA VAL A 258 -5.73 -7.93 -5.38
C VAL A 258 -6.33 -7.64 -4.00
N ASP A 259 -5.70 -8.21 -2.98
CA ASP A 259 -6.09 -8.13 -1.57
C ASP A 259 -4.86 -8.24 -0.65
N ALA A 260 -5.08 -8.29 0.66
CA ALA A 260 -4.00 -8.43 1.64
C ALA A 260 -3.12 -9.67 1.43
N PHE A 261 -3.63 -10.75 0.82
CA PHE A 261 -2.93 -12.03 0.68
C PHE A 261 -2.25 -12.22 -0.68
N THR A 262 -2.35 -11.22 -1.54
CA THR A 262 -1.74 -11.23 -2.85
C THR A 262 -0.22 -11.31 -2.76
N THR A 263 0.36 -12.21 -3.56
CA THR A 263 1.80 -12.48 -3.66
C THR A 263 2.31 -12.15 -5.07
N ASP A 264 3.62 -12.14 -5.27
CA ASP A 264 4.20 -11.95 -6.62
C ASP A 264 3.70 -13.03 -7.60
N ASP A 265 3.51 -14.26 -7.15
CA ASP A 265 3.04 -15.37 -7.99
C ASP A 265 1.58 -15.21 -8.38
N THR A 266 0.71 -14.85 -7.43
CA THR A 266 -0.71 -14.60 -7.74
C THR A 266 -0.86 -13.38 -8.65
N LEU A 267 -0.06 -12.33 -8.43
CA LEU A 267 -0.03 -11.14 -9.29
C LEU A 267 0.50 -11.45 -10.70
N ALA A 268 1.51 -12.33 -10.81
CA ALA A 268 2.04 -12.76 -12.09
C ALA A 268 1.02 -13.56 -12.91
N ALA A 269 0.14 -14.30 -12.25
CA ALA A 269 -0.88 -15.14 -12.86
C ALA A 269 -2.22 -14.42 -13.09
N ALA A 270 -2.45 -13.28 -12.44
CA ALA A 270 -3.73 -12.58 -12.44
C ALA A 270 -4.23 -12.23 -13.85
N ASP A 271 -5.55 -12.29 -14.01
CA ASP A 271 -6.23 -11.55 -15.07
C ASP A 271 -6.11 -10.05 -14.84
N THR A 272 -6.39 -9.25 -15.86
CA THR A 272 -6.25 -7.80 -15.79
C THR A 272 -7.36 -7.07 -16.52
N THR A 273 -7.74 -5.90 -16.00
CA THR A 273 -8.61 -4.94 -16.68
C THR A 273 -7.89 -4.15 -17.77
N CYS A 274 -6.55 -4.25 -17.86
CA CYS A 274 -5.75 -3.53 -18.85
C CYS A 274 -5.84 -4.13 -20.25
N SER A 275 -6.18 -3.31 -21.24
CA SER A 275 -6.39 -3.74 -22.64
C SER A 275 -5.13 -4.27 -23.36
N ASN A 276 -3.95 -4.12 -22.76
CA ASN A 276 -2.65 -4.49 -23.31
C ASN A 276 -2.00 -5.69 -22.57
N GLY A 277 -2.73 -6.34 -21.66
CA GLY A 277 -2.23 -7.45 -20.85
C GLY A 277 -1.27 -7.05 -19.73
N ASP A 278 -1.26 -5.77 -19.35
CA ASP A 278 -0.53 -5.29 -18.18
C ASP A 278 -1.16 -5.83 -16.89
N ARG A 279 -0.43 -6.68 -16.16
CA ARG A 279 -0.88 -7.26 -14.89
C ARG A 279 -0.48 -6.43 -13.66
N SER A 280 0.02 -5.21 -13.86
CA SER A 280 0.34 -4.31 -12.76
C SER A 280 -0.90 -3.94 -11.96
N THR A 281 -0.70 -3.62 -10.68
CA THR A 281 -1.74 -3.07 -9.82
C THR A 281 -1.57 -1.57 -9.73
N TYR A 282 -2.65 -0.83 -9.96
CA TYR A 282 -2.72 0.62 -9.77
C TYR A 282 -3.88 0.90 -8.82
N TYR A 283 -3.62 1.55 -7.69
CA TYR A 283 -4.66 1.81 -6.71
C TYR A 283 -4.45 3.12 -5.95
N TRP A 284 -5.56 3.69 -5.50
CA TRP A 284 -5.65 5.00 -4.86
C TRP A 284 -6.80 5.01 -3.85
N PRO A 285 -6.76 5.83 -2.79
CA PRO A 285 -7.87 5.92 -1.85
C PRO A 285 -9.08 6.52 -2.57
N VAL A 286 -10.25 5.93 -2.31
CA VAL A 286 -11.50 6.35 -2.94
C VAL A 286 -11.82 7.81 -2.59
N LEU A 287 -12.56 8.46 -3.47
CA LEU A 287 -13.15 9.77 -3.20
C LEU A 287 -14.62 9.57 -2.86
N ARG A 288 -15.10 10.18 -1.79
CA ARG A 288 -16.51 10.11 -1.40
C ARG A 288 -17.24 11.42 -1.60
N ASP A 289 -18.47 11.33 -2.08
CA ASP A 289 -19.47 12.39 -1.97
C ASP A 289 -20.16 12.26 -0.61
N ARG A 290 -19.92 13.24 0.26
CA ARG A 290 -20.41 13.29 1.64
C ARG A 290 -21.78 13.96 1.76
N ALA A 291 -22.29 14.56 0.68
CA ALA A 291 -23.68 15.00 0.62
C ALA A 291 -24.61 13.89 0.09
N GLY A 292 -24.05 12.79 -0.41
CA GLY A 292 -24.77 11.65 -0.94
C GLY A 292 -25.36 10.72 0.12
N VAL A 293 -25.93 9.61 -0.35
CA VAL A 293 -26.36 8.50 0.50
C VAL A 293 -25.12 7.76 1.01
N GLU A 294 -25.18 7.28 2.25
CA GLU A 294 -24.15 6.41 2.80
C GLU A 294 -23.90 5.18 1.90
N GLU A 295 -22.63 4.81 1.75
CA GLU A 295 -22.22 3.65 0.96
C GLU A 295 -22.50 2.34 1.71
N ALA A 296 -22.51 1.22 0.98
CA ALA A 296 -22.67 -0.13 1.56
C ALA A 296 -21.59 -0.55 2.57
N ASP A 297 -20.54 0.26 2.77
CA ASP A 297 -19.48 0.09 3.76
C ASP A 297 -19.58 1.05 4.97
N ALA A 298 -20.69 1.76 5.15
CA ALA A 298 -20.90 2.71 6.25
C ALA A 298 -20.70 2.11 7.66
N ASP A 299 -20.93 0.82 7.85
CA ASP A 299 -20.70 0.11 9.12
C ASP A 299 -19.54 -0.90 9.05
N LYS A 300 -18.71 -0.83 8.00
CA LYS A 300 -17.66 -1.82 7.72
C LYS A 300 -16.25 -1.24 7.93
N PRO A 301 -15.26 -2.10 8.25
CA PRO A 301 -13.86 -1.70 8.27
C PRO A 301 -13.42 -1.12 6.91
N GLY A 302 -12.67 -0.02 6.95
CA GLY A 302 -12.24 0.77 5.81
C GLY A 302 -13.26 1.83 5.36
N GLY A 303 -14.52 1.67 5.75
CA GLY A 303 -15.61 2.59 5.49
C GLY A 303 -15.95 3.41 6.74
N GLY A 304 -17.23 3.46 7.10
CA GLY A 304 -17.69 4.35 8.16
C GLY A 304 -17.29 3.93 9.58
N ALA A 305 -16.82 2.69 9.79
CA ALA A 305 -16.19 2.30 11.07
C ALA A 305 -14.94 3.15 11.39
N GLU A 306 -14.26 3.65 10.35
CA GLU A 306 -13.14 4.60 10.44
C GLU A 306 -13.54 6.03 10.05
N GLY A 307 -14.84 6.32 9.98
CA GLY A 307 -15.36 7.65 9.63
C GLY A 307 -15.33 7.99 8.14
N ASN A 308 -14.96 7.05 7.27
CA ASN A 308 -15.06 7.21 5.82
C ASN A 308 -16.54 7.09 5.39
N ILE A 309 -17.24 8.22 5.34
CA ILE A 309 -18.70 8.30 5.12
C ILE A 309 -19.04 8.86 3.74
N GLY A 310 -20.26 8.56 3.29
CA GLY A 310 -20.79 8.97 1.99
C GLY A 310 -20.49 8.00 0.87
N LYS A 311 -21.01 8.32 -0.31
CA LYS A 311 -20.99 7.46 -1.50
C LYS A 311 -19.63 7.43 -2.15
N ILE A 312 -19.12 6.25 -2.51
CA ILE A 312 -17.89 6.13 -3.29
C ILE A 312 -18.12 6.66 -4.72
N LEU A 313 -17.23 7.53 -5.17
CA LEU A 313 -17.26 8.10 -6.51
C LEU A 313 -16.34 7.33 -7.44
N THR A 314 -16.90 6.80 -8.52
CA THR A 314 -16.12 6.26 -9.64
C THR A 314 -15.55 7.41 -10.47
N PRO A 315 -14.25 7.43 -10.80
CA PRO A 315 -13.68 8.43 -11.71
C PRO A 315 -14.38 8.42 -13.08
N THR A 316 -14.60 9.60 -13.68
CA THR A 316 -15.00 9.71 -15.09
C THR A 316 -13.88 9.34 -16.05
N SER A 317 -12.63 9.53 -15.62
CA SER A 317 -11.44 9.12 -16.36
C SER A 317 -10.32 8.72 -15.42
N ALA A 318 -9.60 7.66 -15.79
CA ALA A 318 -8.33 7.26 -15.18
C ALA A 318 -7.29 7.09 -16.29
N SER A 319 -6.24 7.91 -16.24
CA SER A 319 -5.14 7.88 -17.21
C SER A 319 -3.86 7.45 -16.53
N LEU A 320 -3.33 6.30 -16.96
CA LEU A 320 -2.09 5.72 -16.48
C LEU A 320 -1.01 5.87 -17.55
N THR A 321 -0.12 6.86 -17.37
CA THR A 321 0.89 7.21 -18.38
C THR A 321 2.29 7.13 -17.81
N PHE A 322 3.14 6.33 -18.44
CA PHE A 322 4.56 6.24 -18.16
C PHE A 322 5.32 7.24 -19.03
N VAL A 323 5.95 8.25 -18.43
CA VAL A 323 6.73 9.28 -19.14
C VAL A 323 8.22 9.09 -18.92
N GLY A 324 9.04 9.53 -19.88
CA GLY A 324 10.50 9.44 -19.76
C GLY A 324 11.15 10.54 -18.91
N SER A 325 12.47 10.46 -18.79
CA SER A 325 13.32 11.41 -18.10
C SER A 325 13.78 12.55 -19.03
N PRO A 326 13.78 13.81 -18.57
CA PRO A 326 14.28 14.95 -19.34
C PRO A 326 15.82 14.95 -19.47
N ARG A 327 16.53 14.04 -18.81
CA ARG A 327 18.01 14.03 -18.76
C ARG A 327 18.63 12.84 -19.46
N VAL A 328 18.08 11.65 -19.23
CA VAL A 328 18.68 10.39 -19.67
C VAL A 328 17.62 9.46 -20.24
N LYS A 329 18.08 8.38 -20.90
CA LYS A 329 17.21 7.26 -21.24
C LYS A 329 16.81 6.51 -19.98
N VAL A 330 15.55 6.07 -19.93
CA VAL A 330 15.04 5.26 -18.82
C VAL A 330 15.39 3.79 -19.03
N VAL A 331 15.63 3.07 -17.93
CA VAL A 331 15.76 1.61 -17.93
C VAL A 331 14.41 0.96 -17.60
N ALA A 332 14.23 -0.32 -17.91
CA ALA A 332 13.03 -1.05 -17.53
C ALA A 332 12.87 -1.09 -16.00
N MET A 333 11.65 -0.86 -15.52
CA MET A 333 11.32 -1.18 -14.13
C MET A 333 11.38 -2.71 -13.97
N PRO A 334 12.04 -3.23 -12.92
CA PRO A 334 11.97 -4.66 -12.62
C PRO A 334 10.53 -5.06 -12.31
N ARG A 335 10.17 -6.31 -12.61
CA ARG A 335 8.89 -6.87 -12.16
C ARG A 335 8.83 -6.84 -10.63
N PHE A 336 7.63 -6.60 -10.14
CA PHE A 336 7.25 -6.44 -8.75
C PHE A 336 7.89 -5.24 -8.03
N LEU A 337 8.36 -4.24 -8.78
CA LEU A 337 8.71 -2.94 -8.22
C LEU A 337 7.47 -2.33 -7.55
N ARG A 338 7.55 -2.05 -6.25
CA ARG A 338 6.46 -1.49 -5.43
C ARG A 338 6.73 -0.02 -5.15
N ILE A 339 5.83 0.87 -5.53
CA ILE A 339 6.03 2.31 -5.34
C ILE A 339 4.79 2.90 -4.68
N ILE A 340 5.01 3.69 -3.62
CA ILE A 340 3.99 4.51 -2.98
C ILE A 340 4.36 5.99 -3.16
N THR A 341 3.44 6.78 -3.71
CA THR A 341 3.53 8.24 -3.77
C THR A 341 2.49 8.86 -2.85
N GLY A 342 2.81 10.00 -2.21
CA GLY A 342 1.92 10.57 -1.19
C GLY A 342 1.95 9.77 0.11
N GLY A 343 1.07 10.10 1.07
CA GLY A 343 1.03 9.37 2.33
C GLY A 343 -0.28 9.55 3.09
N ALA A 344 -0.95 8.43 3.40
CA ALA A 344 -2.23 8.41 4.11
C ALA A 344 -2.21 9.09 5.48
N LYS A 345 -1.04 9.16 6.14
CA LYS A 345 -0.82 9.83 7.43
C LYS A 345 -0.04 11.14 7.32
N ALA A 346 0.03 11.74 6.13
CA ALA A 346 0.84 12.94 5.89
C ALA A 346 0.46 14.10 6.85
N ASN A 347 -0.83 14.28 7.14
CA ASN A 347 -1.28 15.29 8.10
C ASN A 347 -0.76 15.01 9.52
N ALA A 348 -0.90 13.76 10.00
CA ALA A 348 -0.47 13.34 11.33
C ALA A 348 1.06 13.26 11.51
N ASN A 349 1.80 13.11 10.41
CA ASN A 349 3.26 12.94 10.41
C ASN A 349 4.02 14.21 9.97
N GLY A 350 3.40 15.40 10.08
CA GLY A 350 4.06 16.68 9.80
C GLY A 350 4.40 16.91 8.32
N GLY A 351 3.66 16.29 7.41
CA GLY A 351 3.83 16.41 5.95
C GLY A 351 4.89 15.48 5.35
N ALA A 352 5.56 14.65 6.15
CA ALA A 352 6.51 13.68 5.63
C ALA A 352 5.81 12.75 4.61
N ASN A 353 6.43 12.59 3.43
CA ASN A 353 5.91 11.82 2.29
C ASN A 353 4.66 12.39 1.59
N ALA A 354 4.16 13.58 1.96
CA ALA A 354 3.06 14.22 1.24
C ALA A 354 3.42 14.46 -0.24
N ASN A 355 2.52 14.10 -1.14
CA ASN A 355 2.65 14.39 -2.57
C ASN A 355 1.29 14.52 -3.27
N ALA A 356 0.25 14.90 -2.52
CA ALA A 356 -1.07 15.19 -3.06
C ALA A 356 -0.96 16.23 -4.19
N ALA A 357 -1.82 16.14 -5.20
CA ALA A 357 -1.87 17.13 -6.26
C ALA A 357 -3.29 17.25 -6.79
N TRP A 358 -3.99 18.26 -6.30
CA TRP A 358 -5.38 18.54 -6.65
C TRP A 358 -5.48 19.73 -7.59
N SER A 359 -6.39 19.65 -8.55
CA SER A 359 -6.69 20.73 -9.50
C SER A 359 -8.12 20.57 -10.00
N CYS A 360 -8.53 21.47 -10.88
CA CYS A 360 -9.69 21.28 -11.75
C CYS A 360 -9.23 21.16 -13.21
N THR A 361 -10.05 20.56 -14.07
CA THR A 361 -9.82 20.57 -15.51
C THR A 361 -9.65 22.00 -16.01
N GLY A 362 -8.68 22.24 -16.90
CA GLY A 362 -8.34 23.58 -17.39
C GLY A 362 -7.39 24.38 -16.47
N PHE A 363 -7.18 23.96 -15.21
CA PHE A 363 -6.30 24.65 -14.27
C PHE A 363 -4.95 23.94 -14.05
N GLU A 364 -4.81 22.67 -14.46
CA GLU A 364 -3.67 21.81 -14.10
C GLU A 364 -2.28 22.33 -14.50
N ASN A 365 -2.21 23.19 -15.52
CA ASN A 365 -0.98 23.82 -16.00
C ASN A 365 -0.62 25.11 -15.25
N ARG A 366 -1.51 25.57 -14.35
CA ARG A 366 -1.38 26.82 -13.61
C ARG A 366 -1.43 26.63 -12.10
N VAL A 367 -2.38 25.83 -11.62
CA VAL A 367 -2.64 25.61 -10.20
C VAL A 367 -2.60 24.12 -9.89
N GLN A 368 -1.82 23.74 -8.89
CA GLN A 368 -1.77 22.41 -8.29
C GLN A 368 -1.74 22.59 -6.76
N LEU A 369 -2.79 22.16 -6.08
CA LEU A 369 -2.93 22.28 -4.63
C LEU A 369 -2.33 21.05 -3.95
N LYS A 370 -1.61 21.28 -2.85
CA LYS A 370 -0.88 20.22 -2.12
C LYS A 370 -1.54 19.84 -0.80
N ASP A 371 -2.37 20.71 -0.28
CA ASP A 371 -2.93 20.67 1.07
C ASP A 371 -4.35 21.25 1.13
N LYS A 372 -4.96 21.53 -0.02
CA LYS A 372 -6.34 22.02 -0.17
C LYS A 372 -7.08 21.25 -1.26
N TYR A 373 -8.36 21.01 -1.05
CA TYR A 373 -9.29 20.61 -2.10
C TYR A 373 -9.69 21.84 -2.93
N PRO A 374 -9.73 21.74 -4.27
CA PRO A 374 -10.20 22.84 -5.10
C PRO A 374 -11.73 22.85 -5.16
N ILE A 375 -12.32 24.02 -4.99
CA ILE A 375 -13.68 24.30 -5.42
C ILE A 375 -13.61 24.60 -6.91
N CYS A 376 -14.09 23.67 -7.73
CA CYS A 376 -14.03 23.80 -9.18
C CYS A 376 -15.15 24.70 -9.73
N PRO A 377 -14.86 25.57 -10.72
CA PRO A 377 -15.90 26.37 -11.36
C PRO A 377 -16.87 25.49 -12.15
N ALA A 378 -18.08 26.01 -12.41
CA ALA A 378 -19.08 25.33 -13.22
C ALA A 378 -18.49 24.87 -14.57
N GLY A 379 -18.84 23.63 -14.97
CA GLY A 379 -18.32 23.02 -16.19
C GLY A 379 -16.90 22.46 -16.11
N SER A 380 -16.24 22.55 -14.95
CA SER A 380 -14.95 21.88 -14.69
C SER A 380 -15.09 20.68 -13.77
N GLU A 381 -14.28 19.66 -13.98
CA GLU A 381 -14.20 18.46 -13.15
C GLU A 381 -13.06 18.59 -12.14
N LEU A 382 -13.21 17.91 -11.00
CA LEU A 382 -12.14 17.72 -10.01
C LEU A 382 -11.07 16.81 -10.61
N VAL A 383 -9.79 17.15 -10.39
CA VAL A 383 -8.64 16.39 -10.88
C VAL A 383 -7.69 16.05 -9.74
N ARG A 384 -7.31 14.79 -9.65
CA ARG A 384 -6.17 14.30 -8.84
C ARG A 384 -5.06 13.84 -9.78
N THR A 385 -3.82 14.23 -9.50
CA THR A 385 -2.67 13.75 -10.28
C THR A 385 -1.55 13.21 -9.40
N GLU A 386 -1.45 11.90 -9.33
CA GLU A 386 -0.38 11.21 -8.64
C GLU A 386 0.81 11.04 -9.58
N ARG A 387 1.95 11.63 -9.19
CA ARG A 387 3.23 11.45 -9.88
C ARG A 387 4.09 10.56 -9.03
N PHE A 388 4.43 9.39 -9.53
CA PHE A 388 5.28 8.45 -8.85
C PHE A 388 6.76 8.85 -9.00
N GLN A 389 7.60 8.27 -8.16
CA GLN A 389 9.05 8.37 -8.21
C GLN A 389 9.55 7.84 -9.57
N SER A 390 10.61 8.45 -10.10
CA SER A 390 11.16 8.14 -11.43
C SER A 390 12.61 7.69 -11.42
N CYS A 391 13.16 7.50 -10.22
CA CYS A 391 14.52 7.04 -9.99
C CYS A 391 14.46 5.78 -9.13
N TRP A 392 15.17 4.74 -9.54
CA TRP A 392 15.25 3.44 -8.88
C TRP A 392 16.69 3.14 -8.49
N ASP A 393 16.93 2.53 -7.32
CA ASP A 393 18.29 2.25 -6.81
C ASP A 393 19.10 1.24 -7.65
N GLY A 394 18.46 0.63 -8.66
CA GLY A 394 19.10 -0.29 -9.58
C GLY A 394 19.18 -1.74 -9.09
N ARG A 395 18.63 -2.04 -7.89
CA ARG A 395 18.73 -3.35 -7.24
C ARG A 395 17.42 -3.86 -6.66
N ASN A 396 16.72 -3.08 -5.85
CA ASN A 396 15.65 -3.60 -4.98
C ASN A 396 14.27 -3.30 -5.56
N THR A 397 13.38 -4.30 -5.58
CA THR A 397 11.97 -4.13 -5.97
C THR A 397 11.10 -3.57 -4.85
N ASP A 398 11.61 -3.58 -3.62
CA ASP A 398 11.00 -2.99 -2.43
C ASP A 398 12.07 -2.69 -1.37
N SER A 399 11.75 -1.90 -0.36
CA SER A 399 12.59 -1.65 0.81
C SER A 399 11.81 -1.85 2.10
N ALA A 400 12.49 -1.96 3.25
CA ALA A 400 11.81 -2.23 4.52
C ALA A 400 10.79 -1.15 4.93
N ASN A 401 10.95 0.07 4.42
CA ASN A 401 10.03 1.19 4.56
C ASN A 401 9.21 1.48 3.30
N HIS A 402 9.28 0.62 2.29
CA HIS A 402 8.60 0.74 0.99
C HIS A 402 8.91 2.00 0.17
N ARG A 403 9.96 2.75 0.53
CA ARG A 403 10.27 4.07 -0.04
C ARG A 403 11.72 4.27 -0.46
N SER A 404 12.68 3.78 0.30
CA SER A 404 14.11 4.09 0.08
C SER A 404 14.73 3.51 -1.19
N HIS A 405 14.09 2.53 -1.84
CA HIS A 405 14.57 1.94 -3.09
C HIS A 405 14.19 2.75 -4.34
N VAL A 406 13.35 3.78 -4.20
CA VAL A 406 12.94 4.71 -5.25
C VAL A 406 13.03 6.16 -4.79
N ALA A 407 13.15 7.10 -5.72
CA ALA A 407 13.27 8.52 -5.41
C ALA A 407 12.64 9.41 -6.50
N PHE A 408 12.20 10.60 -6.11
CA PHE A 408 11.90 11.66 -7.07
C PHE A 408 13.19 12.18 -7.70
N ALA A 409 13.11 12.53 -8.99
CA ALA A 409 14.16 13.32 -9.62
C ALA A 409 14.17 14.75 -9.05
N ASP A 410 15.34 15.41 -9.09
CA ASP A 410 15.46 16.81 -8.69
C ASP A 410 14.67 17.75 -9.63
N ALA A 411 14.62 19.05 -9.32
CA ALA A 411 13.93 20.05 -10.15
C ALA A 411 14.48 20.15 -11.60
N ARG A 412 15.70 19.67 -11.84
CA ARG A 412 16.33 19.60 -13.16
C ARG A 412 15.99 18.28 -13.86
N GLY A 413 15.47 17.28 -13.16
CA GLY A 413 15.13 15.94 -13.65
C GLY A 413 16.27 14.93 -13.54
N ASN A 414 17.27 15.17 -12.69
CA ASN A 414 18.35 14.23 -12.42
C ASN A 414 17.95 13.27 -11.30
N CYS A 415 18.39 12.02 -11.42
CA CYS A 415 18.28 11.06 -10.32
C CYS A 415 19.40 11.24 -9.29
N PRO A 416 19.14 10.92 -8.00
CA PRO A 416 20.19 10.87 -6.99
C PRO A 416 21.34 9.96 -7.39
N ALA A 417 22.54 10.22 -6.85
CA ALA A 417 23.71 9.38 -7.12
C ALA A 417 23.43 7.89 -6.80
N GLY A 418 23.76 7.01 -7.75
CA GLY A 418 23.51 5.57 -7.67
C GLY A 418 22.15 5.11 -8.19
N PHE A 419 21.20 6.03 -8.41
CA PHE A 419 19.88 5.70 -8.93
C PHE A 419 19.87 5.76 -10.47
N LYS A 420 19.07 4.88 -11.07
CA LYS A 420 18.78 4.81 -12.50
C LYS A 420 17.41 5.42 -12.78
N ALA A 421 17.29 6.19 -13.86
CA ALA A 421 15.98 6.68 -14.29
C ALA A 421 15.12 5.51 -14.81
N VAL A 422 13.89 5.42 -14.35
CA VAL A 422 12.84 4.50 -14.82
C VAL A 422 11.67 5.31 -15.39
N PRO A 423 10.79 4.72 -16.22
CA PRO A 423 9.57 5.41 -16.65
C PRO A 423 8.78 5.91 -15.44
N GLN A 424 8.46 7.20 -15.41
CA GLN A 424 7.65 7.79 -14.35
C GLN A 424 6.18 7.48 -14.62
N LEU A 425 5.52 6.75 -13.72
CA LEU A 425 4.07 6.64 -13.74
C LEU A 425 3.45 7.99 -13.33
N VAL A 426 2.57 8.50 -14.17
CA VAL A 426 1.68 9.62 -13.90
C VAL A 426 0.25 9.10 -14.02
N GLN A 427 -0.41 9.02 -12.87
CA GLN A 427 -1.82 8.66 -12.76
C GLN A 427 -2.64 9.93 -12.62
N ARG A 428 -3.62 10.11 -13.51
CA ARG A 428 -4.54 11.24 -13.50
C ARG A 428 -5.98 10.74 -13.43
N LEU A 429 -6.70 11.18 -12.41
CA LEU A 429 -8.09 10.83 -12.14
C LEU A 429 -8.97 12.08 -12.26
N THR A 430 -10.14 11.94 -12.88
CA THR A 430 -11.15 13.03 -12.97
C THR A 430 -12.48 12.60 -12.39
N TYR A 431 -13.17 13.54 -11.74
CA TYR A 431 -14.49 13.31 -11.13
C TYR A 431 -15.44 14.45 -11.52
N SER A 432 -16.58 14.09 -12.11
CA SER A 432 -17.64 15.04 -12.45
C SER A 432 -18.62 15.22 -11.30
N GLY A 433 -19.57 16.14 -11.44
CA GLY A 433 -20.64 16.36 -10.44
C GLY A 433 -20.23 17.09 -9.17
N LEU A 434 -18.96 17.47 -9.02
CA LEU A 434 -18.42 18.14 -7.83
C LEU A 434 -18.16 19.65 -8.01
N ALA A 435 -18.55 20.23 -9.15
CA ALA A 435 -18.36 21.67 -9.39
C ALA A 435 -19.10 22.49 -8.32
N GLY A 436 -18.41 23.46 -7.72
CA GLY A 436 -18.91 24.28 -6.61
C GLY A 436 -19.07 23.55 -5.27
N SER A 437 -18.87 22.24 -5.21
CA SER A 437 -19.08 21.45 -3.99
C SER A 437 -17.91 21.59 -3.01
N THR A 438 -18.23 21.52 -1.72
CA THR A 438 -17.29 21.33 -0.60
C THR A 438 -17.64 20.07 0.21
N ALA A 439 -18.53 19.22 -0.32
CA ALA A 439 -19.04 18.04 0.35
C ALA A 439 -18.41 16.77 -0.21
N PHE A 440 -17.08 16.75 -0.34
CA PHE A 440 -16.35 15.56 -0.76
C PHE A 440 -15.05 15.42 0.02
N ALA A 441 -14.56 14.19 0.14
CA ALA A 441 -13.29 13.93 0.78
C ALA A 441 -12.64 12.66 0.26
N VAL A 442 -11.31 12.58 0.37
CA VAL A 442 -10.58 11.34 0.15
C VAL A 442 -10.64 10.47 1.40
N ASP A 443 -10.76 9.16 1.18
CA ASP A 443 -10.67 8.17 2.25
C ASP A 443 -9.30 8.25 2.95
N SER A 444 -9.32 8.16 4.28
CA SER A 444 -8.13 8.33 5.11
C SER A 444 -8.32 7.70 6.49
N PHE A 445 -7.25 7.74 7.30
CA PHE A 445 -7.32 7.38 8.71
C PHE A 445 -8.16 8.40 9.49
N PRO A 446 -8.88 7.98 10.55
CA PRO A 446 -9.67 8.89 11.40
C PRO A 446 -8.84 10.08 11.90
N GLU A 447 -7.62 9.85 12.37
CA GLU A 447 -6.75 10.88 12.92
C GLU A 447 -6.20 11.85 11.86
N SER A 448 -6.35 11.49 10.58
CA SER A 448 -5.92 12.31 9.45
C SER A 448 -7.05 13.19 8.89
N LEU A 449 -8.27 13.08 9.44
CA LEU A 449 -9.40 13.99 9.23
C LEU A 449 -9.77 14.20 7.75
N HIS A 450 -9.53 13.18 6.92
CA HIS A 450 -9.77 13.20 5.47
C HIS A 450 -9.17 14.44 4.76
N LYS A 451 -8.04 14.93 5.29
CA LYS A 451 -7.37 16.12 4.76
C LYS A 451 -6.83 15.85 3.35
N PRO A 452 -6.91 16.80 2.41
CA PRO A 452 -6.45 16.61 1.03
C PRO A 452 -4.97 16.21 0.90
N VAL A 453 -4.14 16.56 1.89
CA VAL A 453 -2.71 16.20 1.93
C VAL A 453 -2.47 14.69 2.07
N THR A 454 -3.48 13.93 2.54
CA THR A 454 -3.38 12.48 2.75
C THR A 454 -3.53 11.68 1.47
N ASP A 455 -3.81 12.35 0.35
CA ASP A 455 -3.88 11.72 -0.96
C ASP A 455 -2.58 10.98 -1.29
N HIS A 456 -2.73 9.81 -1.90
CA HIS A 456 -1.64 8.91 -2.23
C HIS A 456 -2.02 7.96 -3.36
N GLY A 457 -1.00 7.31 -3.90
CA GLY A 457 -1.12 6.33 -4.96
C GLY A 457 -0.14 5.21 -4.74
N ASP A 458 -0.57 4.01 -5.10
CA ASP A 458 0.22 2.81 -4.95
C ASP A 458 0.27 2.03 -6.26
N PHE A 459 1.44 1.47 -6.53
CA PHE A 459 1.74 0.80 -7.78
C PHE A 459 2.61 -0.41 -7.55
N ILE A 460 2.22 -1.55 -8.14
CA ILE A 460 3.07 -2.75 -8.23
C ILE A 460 3.26 -3.08 -9.71
N ASN A 461 4.50 -2.96 -10.21
CA ASN A 461 4.81 -3.26 -11.59
C ASN A 461 4.77 -4.77 -11.86
N ALA A 462 3.69 -5.30 -12.43
CA ALA A 462 3.61 -6.69 -12.87
C ALA A 462 3.44 -6.81 -14.40
N MET A 463 3.82 -5.77 -15.16
CA MET A 463 3.94 -5.86 -16.61
C MET A 463 4.77 -7.08 -17.01
N PRO A 464 4.29 -7.90 -17.97
CA PRO A 464 5.13 -8.92 -18.60
C PRO A 464 6.40 -8.27 -19.18
N GLU A 465 7.54 -8.95 -19.12
CA GLU A 465 8.83 -8.38 -19.52
C GLU A 465 8.83 -7.82 -20.96
N ARG A 466 8.13 -8.51 -21.87
CA ARG A 466 7.96 -8.06 -23.26
C ARG A 466 7.21 -6.72 -23.33
N LEU A 467 6.19 -6.52 -22.49
CA LEU A 467 5.41 -5.29 -22.43
C LEU A 467 6.26 -4.15 -21.85
N MET A 468 6.97 -4.40 -20.75
CA MET A 468 7.86 -3.39 -20.16
C MET A 468 8.99 -2.99 -21.13
N LYS A 469 9.58 -3.94 -21.85
CA LYS A 469 10.57 -3.66 -22.91
C LYS A 469 9.96 -2.82 -24.04
N LYS A 470 8.73 -3.11 -24.47
CA LYS A 470 8.01 -2.31 -25.47
C LYS A 470 7.79 -0.87 -24.99
N ALA A 471 7.37 -0.70 -23.74
CA ALA A 471 7.16 0.61 -23.14
C ALA A 471 8.45 1.42 -23.07
N VAL A 472 9.55 0.84 -22.56
CA VAL A 472 10.87 1.51 -22.49
C VAL A 472 11.39 1.89 -23.87
N THR A 473 11.28 1.01 -24.87
CA THR A 473 11.67 1.32 -26.25
C THR A 473 10.84 2.48 -26.81
N CYS A 474 9.51 2.49 -26.58
CA CYS A 474 8.65 3.60 -27.01
C CYS A 474 9.10 4.93 -26.38
N ILE A 475 9.29 4.93 -25.05
CA ILE A 475 9.66 6.12 -24.30
C ILE A 475 11.05 6.65 -24.71
N ASN A 476 12.03 5.76 -24.82
CA ASN A 476 13.40 6.13 -25.19
C ASN A 476 13.54 6.58 -26.65
N SER A 477 12.67 6.11 -27.54
CA SER A 477 12.61 6.57 -28.94
C SER A 477 11.83 7.88 -29.14
N GLY A 478 11.30 8.49 -28.07
CA GLY A 478 10.58 9.76 -28.16
C GLY A 478 9.13 9.61 -28.67
N ARG A 479 8.62 8.38 -28.78
CA ARG A 479 7.30 8.10 -29.32
C ARG A 479 6.23 8.16 -28.24
N ARG A 480 4.97 8.31 -28.66
CA ARG A 480 3.79 8.09 -27.83
C ARG A 480 3.14 6.78 -28.27
N CYS A 481 3.03 5.81 -27.36
CA CYS A 481 2.44 4.51 -27.64
C CYS A 481 1.46 4.11 -26.53
N GLY A 482 0.70 3.04 -26.77
CA GLY A 482 -0.22 2.48 -25.78
C GLY A 482 -1.65 2.49 -26.23
#